data_AF-A0A7C6GFS7-F1
#
_entry.id   AF-A0A7C6GFS7-F1
#
_cell.length_a   1.000
_cell.length_b   1.000
_cell.length_c   1.000
_cell.angle_alpha   90.00
_cell.angle_beta   90.00
_cell.angle_gamma   90.00
#
_symmetry.space_group_name_H-M   'P 1'
#
loop_
_entity.id
_entity.type
_entity.pdbx_description
1 polymer ?
#
loop_
_entity_poly.entity_id
_entity_poly.type
_entity_poly.pdbx_seq_one_letter_code
_entity_poly.pdbx_strand_id
1 'polypeptide(L)'
;MTTSNDSTPGTLLGLGAYAAIYAQARLAKDGDQAPQPWEHIDMARMSGRAWEGFLFIEKMAAEADVDLVDAISRYEGILDEIDARLRPTTWWERMTKTYVAMGIFTDAMRELAEAQGEEEFAKRIGDFGHGDWVRKRLEPVVAEDEQLEARLSLWTRRVGGEALSLVRAFLFTNPEMLGESGDADAVMERITAAHKKRMAAVHLHP
;
A
#
# COMPACT_ATOMS: atom_id res chain seq x y z
N MET A 1 -15.20 31.27 4.62
CA MET A 1 -13.76 31.38 4.88
C MET A 1 -13.43 30.29 5.89
N THR A 2 -13.28 29.06 5.40
CA THR A 2 -12.77 27.93 6.16
C THR A 2 -11.26 28.03 6.10
N THR A 3 -10.63 28.30 7.23
CA THR A 3 -9.20 28.12 7.41
C THR A 3 -8.91 26.64 7.13
N SER A 4 -8.19 26.33 6.04
CA SER A 4 -7.65 24.98 5.86
C SER A 4 -6.77 24.72 7.07
N ASN A 5 -7.20 23.79 7.91
CA ASN A 5 -6.40 23.33 9.03
C ASN A 5 -5.31 22.45 8.44
N ASP A 6 -4.33 23.07 7.78
CA ASP A 6 -3.12 22.42 7.23
C ASP A 6 -2.17 22.08 8.38
N SER A 7 -2.70 21.36 9.37
CA SER A 7 -1.91 20.78 10.43
C SER A 7 -1.31 19.48 9.89
N THR A 8 -0.02 19.28 10.16
CA THR A 8 0.71 18.05 9.84
C THR A 8 -0.05 16.75 10.20
N PRO A 9 -0.79 16.67 11.33
CA PRO A 9 -1.62 15.50 11.63
C PRO A 9 -2.74 15.25 10.62
N GLY A 10 -3.41 16.29 10.12
CA GLY A 10 -4.52 16.15 9.17
C GLY A 10 -4.11 15.52 7.85
N THR A 11 -2.93 15.89 7.36
CA THR A 11 -2.35 15.38 6.10
C THR A 11 -2.04 13.87 6.18
N LEU A 12 -1.37 13.43 7.25
CA LEU A 12 -1.02 12.01 7.44
C LEU A 12 -2.26 11.15 7.70
N LEU A 13 -3.19 11.62 8.54
CA LEU A 13 -4.43 10.90 8.85
C LEU A 13 -5.33 10.77 7.61
N GLY A 14 -5.46 11.82 6.80
CA GLY A 14 -6.21 11.79 5.56
C GLY A 14 -5.66 10.77 4.56
N LEU A 15 -4.34 10.79 4.33
CA LEU A 15 -3.68 9.85 3.43
C LEU A 15 -3.81 8.40 3.93
N GLY A 16 -3.59 8.17 5.23
CA GLY A 16 -3.71 6.86 5.85
C GLY A 16 -5.13 6.30 5.77
N ALA A 17 -6.14 7.13 6.04
CA ALA A 17 -7.54 6.73 5.95
C ALA A 17 -7.94 6.38 4.51
N TYR A 18 -7.53 7.21 3.54
CA TYR A 18 -7.73 6.92 2.12
C TYR A 18 -7.07 5.59 1.72
N ALA A 19 -5.81 5.37 2.13
CA ALA A 19 -5.09 4.13 1.86
C ALA A 19 -5.76 2.90 2.48
N ALA A 20 -6.29 3.00 3.70
CA ALA A 20 -7.00 1.91 4.37
C ALA A 20 -8.31 1.55 3.66
N ILE A 21 -9.11 2.54 3.23
CA ILE A 21 -10.33 2.31 2.43
C ILE A 21 -9.97 1.67 1.08
N TYR A 22 -8.94 2.18 0.41
CA TYR A 22 -8.48 1.61 -0.85
C TYR A 22 -8.02 0.16 -0.69
N ALA A 23 -7.26 -0.16 0.35
CA ALA A 23 -6.83 -1.52 0.64
C ALA A 23 -8.02 -2.44 0.96
N GLN A 24 -8.99 -1.97 1.75
CA GLN A 24 -10.24 -2.69 2.01
C GLN A 24 -10.95 -3.06 0.71
N ALA A 25 -11.18 -2.08 -0.17
CA ALA A 25 -11.86 -2.29 -1.44
C ALA A 25 -11.04 -3.18 -2.40
N ARG A 26 -9.71 -3.01 -2.43
CA ARG A 26 -8.80 -3.88 -3.21
C ARG A 26 -8.95 -5.34 -2.80
N LEU A 27 -8.82 -5.62 -1.51
CA LEU A 27 -8.84 -6.97 -0.98
C LEU A 27 -10.21 -7.63 -1.21
N ALA A 28 -11.30 -6.86 -1.09
CA ALA A 28 -12.63 -7.35 -1.44
C ALA A 28 -12.76 -7.70 -2.93
N LYS A 29 -12.28 -6.83 -3.84
CA LYS A 29 -12.26 -7.08 -5.29
C LYS A 29 -11.39 -8.29 -5.66
N ASP A 30 -10.29 -8.49 -4.95
CA ASP A 30 -9.44 -9.64 -5.17
C ASP A 30 -10.09 -10.94 -4.69
N GLY A 31 -10.80 -10.90 -3.55
CA GLY A 31 -11.60 -12.03 -3.06
C GLY A 31 -12.73 -12.45 -4.01
N ASP A 32 -13.41 -11.49 -4.64
CA ASP A 32 -14.44 -11.76 -5.66
C ASP A 32 -13.91 -12.56 -6.86
N GLN A 33 -12.61 -12.41 -7.16
CA GLN A 33 -11.95 -13.02 -8.30
C GLN A 33 -11.16 -14.29 -7.91
N ALA A 34 -11.34 -14.77 -6.68
CA ALA A 34 -10.61 -15.91 -6.14
C ALA A 34 -11.09 -17.23 -6.77
N PRO A 35 -10.17 -18.11 -7.23
CA PRO A 35 -10.54 -19.36 -7.85
C PRO A 35 -11.05 -20.41 -6.85
N GLN A 36 -10.71 -20.28 -5.56
CA GLN A 36 -11.18 -21.16 -4.50
C GLN A 36 -11.94 -20.40 -3.39
N PRO A 37 -12.99 -21.00 -2.80
CA PRO A 37 -13.75 -20.34 -1.72
C PRO A 37 -12.91 -19.94 -0.51
N TRP A 38 -11.87 -20.71 -0.16
CA TRP A 38 -11.02 -20.38 0.98
C TRP A 38 -10.14 -19.16 0.72
N GLU A 39 -9.73 -18.92 -0.53
CA GLU A 39 -8.98 -17.73 -0.93
C GLU A 39 -9.87 -16.49 -0.82
N HIS A 40 -11.14 -16.59 -1.25
CA HIS A 40 -12.13 -15.54 -1.04
C HIS A 40 -12.27 -15.20 0.44
N ILE A 41 -12.43 -16.21 1.30
CA ILE A 41 -12.58 -16.01 2.75
C ILE A 41 -11.34 -15.32 3.34
N ASP A 42 -10.13 -15.72 2.93
CA ASP A 42 -8.89 -15.11 3.40
C ASP A 42 -8.77 -13.64 2.97
N MET A 43 -9.12 -13.32 1.73
CA MET A 43 -9.16 -11.94 1.23
C MET A 43 -10.23 -11.09 1.94
N ALA A 44 -11.41 -11.66 2.19
CA ALA A 44 -12.48 -10.98 2.93
C ALA A 44 -12.06 -10.68 4.37
N ARG A 45 -11.34 -11.58 5.04
CA ARG A 45 -10.76 -11.34 6.37
C ARG A 45 -9.72 -10.22 6.35
N MET A 46 -8.84 -10.18 5.34
CA MET A 46 -7.87 -9.09 5.19
C MET A 46 -8.55 -7.76 4.92
N SER A 47 -9.59 -7.75 4.09
CA SER A 47 -10.43 -6.58 3.84
C SER A 47 -11.06 -6.06 5.14
N GLY A 48 -11.57 -6.96 5.98
CA GLY A 48 -12.06 -6.62 7.33
C GLY A 48 -10.99 -5.98 8.22
N ARG A 49 -9.75 -6.48 8.19
CA ARG A 49 -8.63 -5.86 8.93
C ARG A 49 -8.25 -4.49 8.39
N ALA A 50 -8.35 -4.27 7.08
CA ALA A 50 -8.14 -2.93 6.50
C ALA A 50 -9.21 -1.94 6.98
N TRP A 51 -10.46 -2.39 7.11
CA TRP A 51 -11.53 -1.59 7.72
C TRP A 51 -11.27 -1.28 9.21
N GLU A 52 -10.80 -2.25 9.99
CA GLU A 52 -10.37 -2.01 11.38
C GLU A 52 -9.23 -0.98 11.45
N GLY A 53 -8.32 -0.99 10.46
CA GLY A 53 -7.30 0.03 10.28
C GLY A 53 -7.90 1.42 10.05
N PHE A 54 -8.88 1.55 9.17
CA PHE A 54 -9.60 2.81 8.97
C PHE A 54 -10.28 3.31 10.26
N LEU A 55 -11.00 2.45 10.98
CA LEU A 55 -11.67 2.82 12.23
C LEU A 55 -10.69 3.30 13.31
N PHE A 56 -9.46 2.77 13.33
CA PHE A 56 -8.41 3.27 14.20
C PHE A 56 -8.01 4.72 13.85
N ILE A 57 -7.84 5.01 12.56
CA ILE A 57 -7.49 6.35 12.07
C ILE A 57 -8.64 7.34 12.32
N GLU A 58 -9.89 6.89 12.14
CA GLU A 58 -11.09 7.66 12.47
C GLU A 58 -11.12 8.10 13.92
N LYS A 59 -10.77 7.20 14.85
CA LYS A 59 -10.65 7.53 16.26
C LYS A 59 -9.55 8.58 16.51
N MET A 60 -8.38 8.42 15.90
CA MET A 60 -7.28 9.39 16.04
C MET A 60 -7.66 10.77 15.51
N ALA A 61 -8.34 10.83 14.35
CA ALA A 61 -8.80 12.08 13.77
C ALA A 61 -9.80 12.80 14.69
N ALA A 62 -10.72 12.07 15.32
CA ALA A 62 -11.64 12.62 16.29
C ALA A 62 -10.93 13.17 17.55
N GLU A 63 -9.91 12.48 18.06
CA GLU A 63 -9.11 12.94 19.20
C GLU A 63 -8.28 14.20 18.86
N ALA A 64 -7.91 14.37 17.59
CA ALA A 64 -7.14 15.50 17.08
C ALA A 64 -7.98 16.65 16.50
N ASP A 65 -9.32 16.59 16.56
CA ASP A 65 -10.25 17.55 15.96
C ASP A 65 -10.01 17.77 14.45
N VAL A 66 -9.72 16.69 13.73
CA VAL A 66 -9.51 16.67 12.28
C VAL A 66 -10.80 16.26 11.56
N ASP A 67 -11.26 17.07 10.61
CA ASP A 67 -12.31 16.67 9.66
C ASP A 67 -11.74 15.62 8.70
N LEU A 68 -12.01 14.34 9.01
CA LEU A 68 -11.45 13.24 8.26
C LEU A 68 -12.01 13.16 6.83
N VAL A 69 -13.23 13.61 6.58
CA VAL A 69 -13.83 13.59 5.24
C VAL A 69 -13.12 14.60 4.34
N ASP A 70 -12.90 15.83 4.82
CA ASP A 70 -12.09 16.83 4.10
C ASP A 70 -10.66 16.32 3.88
N ALA A 71 -10.05 15.73 4.91
CA ALA A 71 -8.69 15.21 4.83
C ALA A 71 -8.54 14.07 3.79
N ILE A 72 -9.50 13.14 3.71
CA ILE A 72 -9.53 12.07 2.71
C ILE A 72 -9.72 12.63 1.29
N SER A 73 -10.59 13.64 1.14
CA SER A 73 -10.96 14.20 -0.17
C SER A 73 -9.75 14.71 -0.97
N ARG A 74 -8.68 15.11 -0.26
CA ARG A 74 -7.41 15.56 -0.88
C ARG A 74 -6.69 14.46 -1.65
N TYR A 75 -6.94 13.19 -1.31
CA TYR A 75 -6.26 12.03 -1.87
C TYR A 75 -7.16 11.16 -2.73
N GLU A 76 -8.38 11.61 -3.03
CA GLU A 76 -9.24 10.89 -3.95
C GLU A 76 -8.57 10.71 -5.31
N GLY A 77 -8.56 9.47 -5.77
CA GLY A 77 -8.04 9.08 -7.09
C GLY A 77 -6.52 8.94 -7.19
N ILE A 78 -5.71 9.19 -6.15
CA ILE A 78 -4.23 9.09 -6.33
C ILE A 78 -3.80 7.68 -6.74
N LEU A 79 -4.57 6.65 -6.38
CA LEU A 79 -4.26 5.25 -6.67
C LEU A 79 -5.00 4.71 -7.91
N ASP A 80 -5.83 5.50 -8.59
CA ASP A 80 -6.65 5.03 -9.71
C ASP A 80 -5.81 4.63 -10.93
N GLU A 81 -4.68 5.30 -11.15
CA GLU A 81 -3.77 4.99 -12.26
C GLU A 81 -3.19 3.57 -12.17
N ILE A 82 -2.96 3.08 -10.95
CA ILE A 82 -2.49 1.71 -10.69
C ILE A 82 -3.51 0.70 -11.18
N ASP A 83 -4.81 0.99 -11.06
CA ASP A 83 -5.85 0.13 -11.61
C ASP A 83 -6.01 0.25 -13.12
N ALA A 84 -5.92 1.47 -13.64
CA ALA A 84 -6.02 1.70 -15.08
C ALA A 84 -4.90 0.99 -15.85
N ARG A 85 -3.66 1.06 -15.36
CA ARG A 85 -2.46 0.58 -16.06
C ARG A 85 -2.10 -0.88 -15.79
N LEU A 86 -2.57 -1.47 -14.69
CA LEU A 86 -2.16 -2.80 -14.25
C LEU A 86 -3.36 -3.74 -14.16
N ARG A 87 -3.69 -4.39 -15.28
CA ARG A 87 -4.75 -5.38 -15.36
C ARG A 87 -4.16 -6.80 -15.26
N PRO A 88 -4.28 -7.48 -14.11
CA PRO A 88 -3.83 -8.86 -14.00
C PRO A 88 -4.74 -9.77 -14.84
N THR A 89 -4.15 -10.76 -15.49
CA THR A 89 -4.85 -11.76 -16.32
C THR A 89 -5.00 -13.11 -15.64
N THR A 90 -4.21 -13.35 -14.58
CA THR A 90 -4.23 -14.59 -13.80
C THR A 90 -4.39 -14.29 -12.32
N TRP A 91 -4.77 -15.32 -11.55
CA TRP A 91 -4.84 -15.24 -10.09
C TRP A 91 -3.51 -14.81 -9.46
N TRP A 92 -2.39 -15.40 -9.90
CA TRP A 92 -1.08 -15.04 -9.36
C TRP A 92 -0.63 -13.65 -9.76
N GLU A 93 -0.90 -13.19 -10.99
CA GLU A 93 -0.65 -11.78 -11.34
C GLU A 93 -1.45 -10.81 -10.45
N ARG A 94 -2.68 -11.18 -10.07
CA ARG A 94 -3.52 -10.38 -9.17
C ARG A 94 -2.93 -10.32 -7.76
N MET A 95 -2.62 -11.47 -7.16
CA MET A 95 -1.99 -11.55 -5.84
C MET A 95 -0.65 -10.82 -5.82
N THR A 96 0.17 -11.00 -6.84
CA THR A 96 1.45 -10.32 -6.98
C THR A 96 1.29 -8.81 -7.17
N LYS A 97 0.28 -8.34 -7.92
CA LYS A 97 -0.03 -6.90 -8.04
C LYS A 97 -0.26 -6.29 -6.67
N THR A 98 -1.17 -6.90 -5.89
CA THR A 98 -1.53 -6.41 -4.56
C THR A 98 -0.36 -6.51 -3.59
N TYR A 99 0.43 -7.59 -3.64
CA TYR A 99 1.63 -7.76 -2.82
C TYR A 99 2.68 -6.68 -3.06
N VAL A 100 2.95 -6.35 -4.33
CA VAL A 100 3.93 -5.34 -4.70
C VAL A 100 3.44 -3.94 -4.35
N ALA A 101 2.27 -3.56 -4.86
CA ALA A 101 1.75 -2.20 -4.73
C ALA A 101 1.45 -1.84 -3.27
N MET A 102 0.69 -2.69 -2.56
CA MET A 102 0.37 -2.44 -1.15
C MET A 102 1.63 -2.48 -0.29
N GLY A 103 2.59 -3.37 -0.59
CA GLY A 103 3.87 -3.40 0.10
C GLY A 103 4.64 -2.08 -0.03
N ILE A 104 4.77 -1.56 -1.26
CA ILE A 104 5.46 -0.27 -1.52
C ILE A 104 4.72 0.90 -0.85
N PHE A 105 3.39 0.95 -0.91
CA PHE A 105 2.62 2.02 -0.26
C PHE A 105 2.69 1.94 1.26
N THR A 106 2.69 0.73 1.84
CA THR A 106 2.91 0.52 3.27
C THR A 106 4.31 0.98 3.70
N ASP A 107 5.35 0.70 2.91
CA ASP A 107 6.71 1.20 3.19
C ASP A 107 6.73 2.73 3.14
N ALA A 108 6.13 3.33 2.11
CA ALA A 108 6.06 4.78 1.96
C ALA A 108 5.31 5.43 3.13
N MET A 109 4.16 4.91 3.52
CA MET A 109 3.38 5.43 4.64
C MET A 109 4.14 5.34 5.98
N ARG A 110 4.93 4.28 6.18
CA ARG A 110 5.79 4.13 7.37
C ARG A 110 6.87 5.21 7.39
N GLU A 111 7.57 5.40 6.28
CA GLU A 111 8.62 6.43 6.14
C GLU A 111 8.06 7.84 6.36
N LEU A 112 6.88 8.14 5.82
CA LEU A 112 6.21 9.43 6.01
C LEU A 112 5.78 9.63 7.47
N ALA A 113 5.22 8.60 8.10
CA ALA A 113 4.83 8.68 9.50
C ALA A 113 6.03 8.89 10.43
N GLU A 114 7.14 8.18 10.19
CA GLU A 114 8.38 8.35 10.94
C GLU A 114 8.97 9.76 10.75
N ALA A 115 8.95 10.28 9.51
CA ALA A 115 9.42 11.63 9.21
C ALA A 115 8.60 12.74 9.91
N GLN A 116 7.32 12.47 10.21
CA GLN A 116 6.43 13.37 10.94
C GLN A 116 6.45 13.15 12.47
N GLY A 117 7.26 12.21 12.98
CA GLY A 117 7.33 11.89 14.40
C GLY A 117 6.15 11.03 14.91
N GLU A 118 5.36 10.46 14.01
CA GLU A 118 4.16 9.67 14.31
C GLU A 118 4.49 8.17 14.44
N GLU A 119 5.38 7.82 15.37
CA GLU A 119 5.91 6.46 15.51
C GLU A 119 4.84 5.40 15.80
N GLU A 120 3.83 5.72 16.62
CA GLU A 120 2.75 4.78 16.95
C GLU A 120 1.86 4.49 15.75
N PHE A 121 1.62 5.51 14.92
CA PHE A 121 0.94 5.34 13.65
C PHE A 121 1.78 4.47 12.70
N ALA A 122 3.08 4.77 12.57
CA ALA A 122 4.01 3.99 11.75
C ALA A 122 4.03 2.50 12.15
N LYS A 123 4.05 2.18 13.45
CA LYS A 123 4.01 0.79 13.97
C LYS A 123 2.73 0.04 13.61
N ARG A 124 1.61 0.75 13.45
CA ARG A 124 0.29 0.15 13.23
C ARG A 124 -0.09 0.05 11.76
N ILE A 125 0.54 0.81 10.87
CA ILE A 125 0.41 0.64 9.42
C ILE A 125 0.96 -0.73 9.00
N GLY A 126 0.22 -1.43 8.15
CA GLY A 126 0.62 -2.72 7.63
C GLY A 126 -0.11 -3.09 6.33
N ASP A 127 0.24 -4.24 5.78
CA ASP A 127 -0.36 -4.82 4.58
C ASP A 127 -1.55 -5.74 4.89
N PHE A 128 -2.09 -5.62 6.11
CA PHE A 128 -3.23 -6.39 6.63
C PHE A 128 -3.05 -7.91 6.58
N GLY A 129 -1.81 -8.40 6.55
CA GLY A 129 -1.45 -9.82 6.51
C GLY A 129 -1.44 -10.43 5.11
N HIS A 130 -1.61 -9.61 4.07
CA HIS A 130 -1.58 -10.08 2.68
C HIS A 130 -0.19 -10.54 2.26
N GLY A 131 0.88 -9.86 2.68
CA GLY A 131 2.25 -10.26 2.33
C GLY A 131 2.65 -11.61 2.92
N ASP A 132 2.25 -11.89 4.16
CA ASP A 132 2.43 -13.22 4.77
C ASP A 132 1.67 -14.30 4.01
N TRP A 133 0.44 -13.99 3.62
CA TRP A 133 -0.38 -14.91 2.84
C TRP A 133 0.26 -15.20 1.48
N VAL A 134 0.71 -14.18 0.75
CA VAL A 134 1.38 -14.35 -0.54
C VAL A 134 2.67 -15.12 -0.37
N ARG A 135 3.52 -14.81 0.60
CA ARG A 135 4.74 -15.58 0.84
C ARG A 135 4.43 -17.06 1.07
N LYS A 136 3.47 -17.38 1.94
CA LYS A 136 3.13 -18.78 2.25
C LYS A 136 2.56 -19.55 1.06
N ARG A 137 1.95 -18.87 0.08
CA ARG A 137 1.18 -19.52 -1.00
C ARG A 137 1.83 -19.41 -2.37
N LEU A 138 2.51 -18.31 -2.66
CA LEU A 138 3.16 -18.05 -3.95
C LEU A 138 4.59 -18.59 -3.97
N GLU A 139 5.35 -18.44 -2.89
CA GLU A 139 6.77 -18.86 -2.88
C GLU A 139 6.98 -20.32 -3.28
N PRO A 140 6.23 -21.30 -2.75
CA PRO A 140 6.41 -22.70 -3.14
C PRO A 140 6.03 -22.94 -4.62
N VAL A 141 5.03 -22.21 -5.11
CA VAL A 141 4.52 -22.36 -6.49
C VAL A 141 5.51 -21.77 -7.49
N VAL A 142 6.13 -20.63 -7.16
CA VAL A 142 7.16 -20.00 -7.99
C VAL A 142 8.44 -20.84 -8.01
N ALA A 143 8.83 -21.41 -6.86
CA ALA A 143 10.03 -22.23 -6.75
C ALA A 143 9.97 -23.51 -7.60
N GLU A 144 8.77 -24.03 -7.89
CA GLU A 144 8.56 -25.26 -8.66
C GLU A 144 8.28 -25.02 -10.16
N ASP A 145 8.07 -23.78 -10.59
CA ASP A 145 7.68 -23.42 -11.96
C ASP A 145 8.50 -22.23 -12.51
N GLU A 146 9.59 -22.54 -13.21
CA GLU A 146 10.49 -21.55 -13.83
C GLU A 146 9.75 -20.63 -14.83
N GLN A 147 8.72 -21.13 -15.51
CA GLN A 147 7.97 -20.32 -16.48
C GLN A 147 7.07 -19.31 -15.75
N LEU A 148 6.44 -19.73 -14.65
CA LEU A 148 5.69 -18.83 -13.78
C LEU A 148 6.60 -17.78 -13.15
N GLU A 149 7.77 -18.18 -12.63
CA GLU A 149 8.78 -17.26 -12.08
C GLU A 149 9.15 -16.16 -13.09
N ALA A 150 9.49 -16.57 -14.32
CA ALA A 150 9.89 -15.63 -15.37
C ALA A 150 8.76 -14.65 -15.72
N ARG A 151 7.52 -15.15 -15.86
CA ARG A 151 6.34 -14.32 -16.15
C ARG A 151 6.03 -13.36 -15.01
N LEU A 152 6.00 -13.86 -13.77
CA LEU A 152 5.70 -13.02 -12.62
C LEU A 152 6.82 -12.01 -12.34
N SER A 153 8.08 -12.32 -12.63
CA SER A 153 9.18 -11.37 -12.52
C SER A 153 9.06 -10.22 -13.54
N LEU A 154 8.61 -10.48 -14.76
CA LEU A 154 8.27 -9.42 -15.71
C LEU A 154 7.10 -8.57 -15.21
N TRP A 155 6.09 -9.21 -14.63
CA TRP A 155 4.94 -8.53 -14.07
C TRP A 155 5.29 -7.67 -12.85
N THR A 156 6.06 -8.18 -11.89
CA THR A 156 6.50 -7.43 -10.71
C THR A 156 7.32 -6.22 -11.07
N ARG A 157 8.22 -6.32 -12.06
CA ARG A 157 8.96 -5.16 -12.58
C ARG A 157 8.04 -4.04 -13.04
N ARG A 158 6.99 -4.38 -13.79
CA ARG A 158 6.00 -3.40 -14.25
C ARG A 158 5.21 -2.81 -13.09
N VAL A 159 4.70 -3.65 -12.18
CA VAL A 159 3.91 -3.18 -11.03
C VAL A 159 4.77 -2.31 -10.10
N GLY A 160 5.99 -2.75 -9.80
CA GLY A 160 6.94 -2.03 -8.95
C GLY A 160 7.35 -0.70 -9.55
N GLY A 161 7.62 -0.66 -10.87
CA GLY A 161 7.90 0.59 -11.58
C GLY A 161 6.78 1.61 -11.44
N GLU A 162 5.52 1.23 -11.75
CA GLU A 162 4.37 2.13 -11.62
C GLU A 162 4.14 2.59 -10.16
N ALA A 163 4.25 1.67 -9.19
CA ALA A 163 4.08 2.01 -7.78
C ALA A 163 5.17 2.95 -7.25
N LEU A 164 6.45 2.70 -7.58
CA LEU A 164 7.57 3.56 -7.19
C LEU A 164 7.50 4.92 -7.88
N SER A 165 7.12 4.96 -9.16
CA SER A 165 6.90 6.21 -9.88
C SER A 165 5.78 7.04 -9.25
N LEU A 166 4.68 6.40 -8.83
CA LEU A 166 3.59 7.07 -8.15
C LEU A 166 4.02 7.63 -6.78
N VAL A 167 4.76 6.86 -5.97
CA VAL A 167 5.29 7.35 -4.70
C VAL A 167 6.23 8.53 -4.94
N ARG A 168 7.15 8.46 -5.90
CA ARG A 168 8.04 9.57 -6.23
C ARG A 168 7.28 10.83 -6.65
N ALA A 169 6.26 10.68 -7.50
CA ALA A 169 5.41 11.79 -7.91
C ALA A 169 4.68 12.39 -6.69
N PHE A 170 4.14 11.55 -5.81
CA PHE A 170 3.49 11.99 -4.58
C PHE A 170 4.42 12.78 -3.66
N LEU A 171 5.65 12.31 -3.43
CA LEU A 171 6.64 13.03 -2.61
C LEU A 171 7.02 14.38 -3.22
N PHE A 172 7.06 14.48 -4.55
CA PHE A 172 7.34 15.74 -5.25
C PHE A 172 6.19 16.75 -5.11
N THR A 173 4.94 16.28 -5.14
CA THR A 173 3.76 17.16 -5.02
C THR A 173 3.39 17.48 -3.58
N ASN A 174 3.84 16.68 -2.61
CA ASN A 174 3.54 16.82 -1.18
C ASN A 174 4.85 16.85 -0.36
N PRO A 175 5.78 17.79 -0.62
CA PRO A 175 7.08 17.84 0.06
C PRO A 175 6.95 18.05 1.58
N GLU A 176 5.86 18.65 2.05
CA GLU A 176 5.53 18.80 3.47
C GLU A 176 5.39 17.47 4.21
N MET A 177 5.15 16.37 3.48
CA MET A 177 5.05 15.03 4.07
C MET A 177 6.39 14.48 4.56
N LEU A 178 7.51 15.06 4.12
CA LEU A 178 8.88 14.60 4.46
C LEU A 178 9.39 15.15 5.80
N GLY A 179 8.57 15.92 6.52
CA GLY A 179 8.95 16.55 7.78
C GLY A 179 10.20 17.44 7.64
N GLU A 180 10.96 17.60 8.73
CA GLU A 180 12.19 18.41 8.73
C GLU A 180 13.35 17.78 7.92
N SER A 181 13.27 16.49 7.60
CA SER A 181 14.33 15.78 6.89
C SER A 181 14.40 16.10 5.39
N GLY A 182 13.24 16.34 4.75
CA GLY A 182 13.10 16.79 3.35
C GLY A 182 13.70 15.88 2.26
N ASP A 183 14.34 14.76 2.59
CA ASP A 183 15.12 13.97 1.62
C ASP A 183 14.26 12.87 0.97
N ALA A 184 13.56 13.26 -0.09
CA ALA A 184 12.75 12.35 -0.90
C ALA A 184 13.57 11.21 -1.53
N ASP A 185 14.85 11.46 -1.88
CA ASP A 185 15.67 10.45 -2.53
C ASP A 185 16.12 9.38 -1.53
N ALA A 186 16.48 9.77 -0.30
CA ALA A 186 16.77 8.82 0.77
C ALA A 186 15.54 7.98 1.15
N VAL A 187 14.34 8.57 1.18
CA VAL A 187 13.08 7.84 1.38
C VAL A 187 12.85 6.83 0.25
N MET A 188 13.00 7.26 -1.01
CA MET A 188 12.85 6.39 -2.17
C MET A 188 13.89 5.25 -2.18
N GLU A 189 15.12 5.50 -1.73
CA GLU A 189 16.16 4.47 -1.61
C GLU A 189 15.74 3.38 -0.61
N ARG A 190 15.25 3.77 0.58
CA ARG A 190 14.78 2.83 1.60
C ARG A 190 13.59 2.00 1.14
N ILE A 191 12.59 2.62 0.50
CA ILE A 191 11.43 1.93 -0.08
C ILE A 191 11.88 0.95 -1.17
N THR A 192 12.80 1.36 -2.05
CA THR A 192 13.33 0.49 -3.11
C THR A 192 14.09 -0.70 -2.53
N ALA A 193 14.89 -0.49 -1.47
CA ALA A 193 15.60 -1.57 -0.79
C ALA A 193 14.63 -2.55 -0.10
N ALA A 194 13.58 -2.06 0.55
CA ALA A 194 12.53 -2.88 1.15
C ALA A 194 11.79 -3.70 0.09
N HIS A 195 11.46 -3.10 -1.05
CA HIS A 195 10.83 -3.80 -2.18
C HIS A 195 11.71 -4.91 -2.75
N LYS A 196 13.02 -4.68 -2.90
CA LYS A 196 13.96 -5.74 -3.34
C LYS A 196 13.96 -6.93 -2.40
N LYS A 197 14.00 -6.69 -1.08
CA LYS A 197 13.91 -7.76 -0.06
C LYS A 197 12.57 -8.50 -0.14
N ARG A 198 11.46 -7.77 -0.34
CA ARG A 198 10.11 -8.33 -0.50
C ARG A 198 10.01 -9.29 -1.68
N MET A 199 10.61 -8.95 -2.82
CA MET A 199 10.60 -9.81 -4.02
C MET A 199 11.48 -11.06 -3.86
N ALA A 200 12.67 -10.88 -3.28
CA ALA A 200 13.55 -12.01 -2.98
C ALA A 200 12.89 -13.06 -2.06
N ALA A 201 12.01 -12.63 -1.15
CA ALA A 201 11.28 -13.54 -0.26
C ALA A 201 10.23 -14.42 -0.96
N VAL A 202 9.98 -14.22 -2.26
CA VAL A 202 9.07 -15.03 -3.09
C VAL A 202 9.73 -15.48 -4.40
N HIS A 203 11.06 -15.47 -4.46
CA HIS A 203 11.88 -15.82 -5.64
C HIS A 203 11.58 -15.01 -6.91
N LEU A 204 11.07 -13.78 -6.77
CA LEU A 204 10.81 -12.90 -7.91
C LEU A 204 11.90 -11.84 -8.03
N HIS A 205 12.15 -11.39 -9.26
CA HIS A 205 13.19 -10.42 -9.57
C HIS A 205 12.56 -9.05 -9.94
N PRO A 206 12.76 -8.00 -9.12
CA PRO A 206 12.31 -6.64 -9.39
C PRO A 206 13.17 -5.89 -10.40
#